data_AF-A0A392Q1W9-F1
#
_entry.id   AF-A0A392Q1W9-F1
#
_cell.length_a   1.000
_cell.length_b   1.000
_cell.length_c   1.000
_cell.angle_alpha   90.00
_cell.angle_beta   90.00
_cell.angle_gamma   90.00
#
_symmetry.space_group_name_H-M   'P 1'
#
loop_
_entity.id
_entity.type
_entity.pdbx_description
1 polymer ?
#
loop_
_entity_poly.entity_id
_entity_poly.type
_entity_poly.pdbx_seq_one_letter_code
_entity_poly.pdbx_strand_id
1 'polypeptide(L)'
;SSTPLNVDFLQASFIQLSVTPASCSDLSVDARSQEFLRSFARITSELSKSAALLASGPVSFEPVSLGVRVEELKREVARLNDDAVARSKEHKSKRKALTKKVKVLEKSNGELERSNQELVARVSSFENDVQEHAAAIGIRAFALGFEDALKQVEGNYPEVELDRSVFKPPNHSAAKTQPPVADDEA
;
A
#
# COMPACT_ATOMS: atom_id res chain seq x y z
N SER A 1 24.14 -30.50 55.19
CA SER A 1 24.46 -30.56 53.75
C SER A 1 23.46 -29.66 53.05
N SER A 2 23.88 -28.50 52.57
CA SER A 2 23.01 -27.54 51.90
C SER A 2 23.12 -27.76 50.40
N THR A 3 22.05 -28.23 49.76
CA THR A 3 22.02 -28.40 48.31
C THR A 3 21.95 -27.02 47.66
N PRO A 4 22.89 -26.64 46.78
CA PRO A 4 22.85 -25.33 46.13
C PRO A 4 21.60 -25.23 45.25
N LEU A 5 20.81 -24.18 45.46
CA LEU A 5 19.62 -23.87 44.68
C LEU A 5 20.06 -23.31 43.32
N ASN A 6 19.82 -24.06 42.25
CA ASN A 6 20.09 -23.61 40.89
C ASN A 6 19.02 -22.58 40.47
N VAL A 7 19.45 -21.39 40.05
CA VAL A 7 18.58 -20.33 39.53
C VAL A 7 17.80 -20.79 38.29
N ASP A 8 18.40 -21.66 37.46
CA ASP A 8 17.73 -22.25 36.30
C ASP A 8 16.54 -23.12 36.70
N PHE A 9 16.62 -23.79 37.86
CA PHE A 9 15.54 -24.61 38.40
C PHE A 9 14.35 -23.74 38.85
N LEU A 10 14.63 -22.62 39.53
CA LEU A 10 13.59 -21.65 39.90
C LEU A 10 12.96 -21.00 38.68
N GLN A 11 13.76 -20.60 37.69
CA GLN A 11 13.26 -20.00 36.45
C GLN A 11 12.39 -20.98 35.65
N ALA A 12 12.77 -22.26 35.57
CA ALA A 12 11.96 -23.31 34.96
C ALA A 12 10.61 -23.50 35.68
N SER A 13 10.59 -23.50 37.01
CA SER A 13 9.34 -23.55 37.79
C SER A 13 8.44 -22.34 37.51
N PHE A 14 9.00 -21.13 37.41
CA PHE A 14 8.21 -19.93 37.09
C PHE A 14 7.63 -19.94 35.67
N ILE A 15 8.35 -20.49 34.70
CA ILE A 15 7.83 -20.65 33.33
C ILE A 15 6.66 -21.65 33.30
N GLN A 16 6.71 -22.72 34.09
CA GLN A 16 5.62 -23.70 34.21
C GLN A 16 4.36 -23.15 34.90
N LEU A 17 4.48 -22.08 35.68
CA LEU A 17 3.36 -21.37 36.32
C LEU A 17 2.62 -20.45 35.35
N SER A 18 3.16 -20.18 34.16
CA SER A 18 2.49 -19.36 33.16
C SER A 18 1.38 -20.14 32.47
N VAL A 19 0.13 -19.72 32.68
CA VAL A 19 -1.04 -20.27 31.98
C VAL A 19 -1.25 -19.47 30.70
N THR A 20 -1.12 -20.11 29.53
CA THR A 20 -1.42 -19.45 28.26
C THR A 20 -2.94 -19.34 28.09
N PRO A 21 -3.55 -18.14 27.98
CA PRO A 21 -5.01 -17.97 27.97
C PRO A 21 -5.74 -18.51 26.73
N ALA A 22 -5.00 -19.04 25.74
CA ALA A 22 -5.51 -19.21 24.38
C ALA A 22 -6.35 -20.48 24.13
N SER A 23 -6.60 -21.34 25.12
CA SER A 23 -7.13 -22.70 24.88
C SER A 23 -8.39 -23.09 25.68
N CYS A 24 -9.29 -22.15 25.97
CA CYS A 24 -10.50 -22.45 26.78
C CYS A 24 -11.84 -22.00 26.17
N SER A 25 -11.87 -21.56 24.92
CA SER A 25 -13.09 -21.05 24.26
C SER A 25 -14.13 -22.15 24.00
N ASP A 26 -13.68 -23.38 23.75
CA ASP A 26 -14.55 -24.50 23.31
C ASP A 26 -14.95 -25.47 24.43
N LEU A 27 -14.53 -25.20 25.68
CA LEU A 27 -14.82 -26.07 26.82
C LEU A 27 -16.14 -25.70 27.49
N SER A 28 -16.88 -26.73 27.93
CA SER A 28 -18.06 -26.56 28.79
C SER A 28 -17.69 -25.85 30.10
N VAL A 29 -18.68 -25.22 30.75
CA VAL A 29 -18.48 -24.53 32.03
C VAL A 29 -17.85 -25.45 33.09
N ASP A 30 -18.27 -26.72 33.11
CA ASP A 30 -17.76 -27.72 34.04
C ASP A 30 -16.29 -28.09 33.76
N ALA A 31 -15.95 -28.33 32.48
CA ALA A 31 -14.57 -28.60 32.07
C ALA A 31 -13.63 -27.42 32.35
N ARG A 32 -14.13 -26.19 32.16
CA ARG A 32 -13.38 -24.96 32.47
C ARG A 32 -13.14 -24.79 33.98
N SER A 33 -14.14 -25.10 34.79
CA SER A 33 -14.01 -25.05 36.26
C SER A 33 -13.01 -26.08 36.77
N GLN A 34 -13.03 -27.30 36.22
CA GLN A 34 -12.09 -28.34 36.59
C GLN A 34 -10.64 -28.01 36.19
N GLU A 35 -10.43 -27.42 35.00
CA GLU A 35 -9.09 -26.99 34.57
C GLU A 35 -8.56 -25.83 35.41
N PHE A 36 -9.43 -24.90 35.81
CA PHE A 36 -9.08 -23.83 36.75
C PHE A 36 -8.61 -24.39 38.09
N LEU A 37 -9.36 -25.34 38.68
CA LEU A 37 -8.97 -25.98 39.94
C LEU A 37 -7.65 -26.77 39.82
N ARG A 38 -7.44 -27.46 38.70
CA ARG A 38 -6.19 -28.19 38.41
C ARG A 38 -5.00 -27.24 38.28
N SER A 39 -5.19 -26.11 37.60
CA SER A 39 -4.19 -25.05 37.47
C SER A 39 -3.88 -24.42 38.83
N PHE A 40 -4.90 -24.10 39.62
CA PHE A 40 -4.75 -23.55 40.96
C PHE A 40 -3.96 -24.51 41.87
N ALA A 41 -4.33 -25.79 41.90
CA ALA A 41 -3.62 -26.81 42.69
C ALA A 41 -2.14 -26.94 42.28
N ARG A 42 -1.84 -26.87 40.97
CA ARG A 42 -0.45 -26.87 40.46
C ARG A 42 0.32 -25.63 40.96
N ILE A 43 -0.28 -24.44 40.85
CA ILE A 43 0.33 -23.19 41.29
C ILE A 43 0.62 -23.23 42.80
N THR A 44 -0.35 -23.65 43.62
CA THR A 44 -0.17 -23.75 45.06
C THR A 44 0.90 -24.77 45.45
N SER A 45 0.99 -25.89 44.73
CA SER A 45 2.03 -26.91 44.97
C SER A 45 3.43 -26.37 44.68
N GLU A 46 3.64 -25.72 43.54
CA GLU A 46 4.94 -25.13 43.18
C GLU A 46 5.33 -23.96 44.08
N LEU A 47 4.36 -23.13 44.47
CA LEU A 47 4.58 -22.05 45.44
C LEU A 47 4.97 -22.62 46.82
N SER A 48 4.32 -23.70 47.26
CA SER A 48 4.66 -24.40 48.50
C SER A 48 6.07 -25.02 48.45
N LYS A 49 6.45 -25.65 47.33
CA LYS A 49 7.82 -26.16 47.13
C LYS A 49 8.85 -25.02 47.17
N SER A 50 8.57 -23.91 46.50
CA SER A 50 9.43 -22.73 46.49
C SER A 50 9.58 -22.13 47.88
N ALA A 51 8.49 -22.02 48.64
CA ALA A 51 8.50 -21.56 50.03
C ALA A 51 9.26 -22.51 50.94
N ALA A 52 9.11 -23.83 50.77
CA ALA A 52 9.86 -24.84 51.52
C ALA A 52 11.36 -24.76 51.21
N LEU A 53 11.73 -24.52 49.95
CA LEU A 53 13.11 -24.31 49.53
C LEU A 53 13.71 -23.04 50.17
N LEU A 54 12.96 -21.94 50.24
CA LEU A 54 13.37 -20.71 50.93
C LEU A 54 13.47 -20.88 52.45
N ALA A 55 12.59 -21.69 53.06
CA ALA A 55 12.60 -21.98 54.49
C ALA A 55 13.70 -22.99 54.89
N SER A 56 14.25 -23.74 53.94
CA SER A 56 15.25 -24.79 54.18
C SER A 56 16.65 -24.27 54.56
N GLY A 57 16.86 -22.95 54.52
CA GLY A 57 18.06 -22.29 54.99
C GLY A 57 18.48 -21.11 54.10
N PRO A 58 19.51 -20.35 54.50
CA PRO A 58 20.03 -19.26 53.69
C PRO A 58 20.49 -19.79 52.32
N VAL A 59 19.89 -19.27 51.26
CA VAL A 59 20.26 -19.56 49.88
C VAL A 59 21.67 -19.02 49.65
N SER A 60 22.63 -19.93 49.57
CA SER A 60 24.00 -19.61 49.21
C SER A 60 24.08 -19.40 47.71
N PHE A 61 24.03 -18.15 47.27
CA PHE A 61 24.48 -17.81 45.92
C PHE A 61 25.99 -17.88 45.88
N GLU A 62 26.54 -18.42 44.79
CA GLU A 62 27.97 -18.29 44.55
C GLU A 62 28.31 -16.79 44.47
N PRO A 63 29.15 -16.28 45.39
CA PRO A 63 29.44 -14.85 45.41
C PRO A 63 30.36 -14.52 44.24
N VAL A 64 29.77 -14.11 43.12
CA VAL A 64 30.54 -13.51 42.03
C VAL A 64 31.03 -12.15 42.52
N SER A 65 32.35 -11.97 42.58
CA SER A 65 32.97 -10.72 43.00
C SER A 65 32.40 -9.54 42.20
N LEU A 66 31.93 -8.51 42.91
CA LEU A 66 31.38 -7.29 42.30
C LEU A 66 32.37 -6.68 41.28
N GLY A 67 33.67 -6.77 41.55
CA GLY A 67 34.71 -6.29 40.64
C GLY A 67 34.70 -7.00 39.28
N VAL A 68 34.47 -8.32 39.27
CA VAL A 68 34.39 -9.09 38.01
C VAL A 68 33.17 -8.65 37.19
N ARG A 69 32.02 -8.47 37.84
CA ARG A 69 30.79 -8.00 37.17
C ARG A 69 30.91 -6.57 36.63
N VAL A 70 31.61 -5.69 37.34
CA VAL A 70 31.87 -4.31 36.88
C VAL A 70 32.74 -4.31 35.63
N GLU A 71 33.80 -5.12 35.58
CA GLU A 71 34.67 -5.21 34.40
C GLU A 71 34.01 -5.90 33.20
N GLU A 72 33.15 -6.88 33.44
CA GLU A 72 32.29 -7.46 32.39
C GLU A 72 31.34 -6.41 31.81
N LEU A 73 30.65 -5.65 32.68
CA LEU A 73 29.74 -4.60 32.26
C LEU A 73 30.45 -3.50 31.48
N LYS A 74 31.65 -3.07 31.89
CA LYS A 74 32.46 -2.09 31.15
C LYS A 74 32.79 -2.57 29.75
N ARG A 75 33.19 -3.84 29.59
CA ARG A 75 33.47 -4.44 28.28
C ARG A 75 32.23 -4.47 27.39
N GLU A 76 31.09 -4.86 27.96
CA GLU A 76 29.84 -4.91 27.21
C GLU A 76 29.35 -3.52 26.80
N VAL A 77 29.50 -2.51 27.67
CA VAL A 77 29.20 -1.11 27.34
C VAL A 77 30.09 -0.61 26.19
N ALA A 78 31.39 -0.92 26.20
CA ALA A 78 32.29 -0.55 25.10
C ALA A 78 31.86 -1.21 23.78
N ARG A 79 31.56 -2.52 23.82
CA ARG A 79 31.09 -3.28 22.66
C ARG A 79 29.79 -2.71 22.09
N LEU A 80 28.81 -2.42 22.93
CA LEU A 80 27.52 -1.83 22.53
C LEU A 80 27.69 -0.43 21.95
N ASN A 81 28.62 0.37 22.47
CA ASN A 81 28.91 1.68 21.95
C ASN A 81 29.52 1.62 20.55
N ASP A 82 30.46 0.70 20.30
CA ASP A 82 31.05 0.50 18.98
C ASP A 82 30.00 0.03 17.95
N ASP A 83 29.14 -0.90 18.34
CA ASP A 83 28.00 -1.34 17.53
C ASP A 83 27.05 -0.18 17.20
N ALA A 84 26.74 0.67 18.18
CA ALA A 84 25.89 1.83 17.98
C ALA A 84 26.52 2.84 17.00
N VAL A 85 27.83 3.09 17.12
CA VAL A 85 28.58 3.96 16.19
C VAL A 85 28.58 3.37 14.78
N ALA A 86 28.81 2.07 14.63
CA ALA A 86 28.80 1.39 13.33
C ALA A 86 27.41 1.49 12.67
N ARG A 87 26.34 1.17 13.40
CA ARG A 87 24.96 1.29 12.92
C ARG A 87 24.61 2.73 12.55
N SER A 88 25.02 3.71 13.34
CA SER A 88 24.79 5.13 13.04
C SER A 88 25.41 5.55 11.71
N LYS A 89 26.65 5.13 11.44
CA LYS A 89 27.33 5.38 10.15
C LYS A 89 26.60 4.70 8.98
N GLU A 90 26.18 3.46 9.17
CA GLU A 90 25.41 2.71 8.17
C GLU A 90 24.09 3.42 7.84
N HIS A 91 23.30 3.78 8.86
CA HIS A 91 22.04 4.51 8.68
C HIS A 91 22.25 5.86 7.98
N LYS A 92 23.31 6.59 8.32
CA LYS A 92 23.66 7.85 7.65
C LYS A 92 23.94 7.64 6.16
N SER A 93 24.63 6.56 5.80
CA SER A 93 24.91 6.22 4.39
C SER A 93 23.64 5.83 3.63
N LYS A 94 22.78 4.99 4.24
CA LYS A 94 21.47 4.58 3.68
C LYS A 94 20.56 5.79 3.46
N ARG A 95 20.48 6.70 4.42
CA ARG A 95 19.69 7.94 4.30
C ARG A 95 20.18 8.80 3.14
N LYS A 96 21.49 8.98 2.97
CA LYS A 96 22.06 9.70 1.83
C LYS A 96 21.70 9.05 0.49
N ALA A 97 21.76 7.72 0.41
CA ALA A 97 21.39 6.99 -0.80
C ALA A 97 19.89 7.14 -1.11
N LEU A 98 19.02 7.04 -0.09
CA LEU A 98 17.58 7.24 -0.24
C LEU A 98 17.24 8.66 -0.71
N THR A 99 17.87 9.69 -0.13
CA THR A 99 17.68 11.08 -0.57
C THR A 99 18.03 11.27 -2.04
N LYS A 100 19.07 10.60 -2.55
CA LYS A 100 19.39 10.65 -3.99
C LYS A 100 18.29 10.02 -4.84
N LYS A 101 17.76 8.86 -4.43
CA LYS A 101 16.65 8.19 -5.14
C LYS A 101 15.38 9.04 -5.17
N VAL A 102 15.03 9.67 -4.04
CA VAL A 102 13.89 10.58 -3.94
C VAL A 102 14.02 11.73 -4.95
N LYS A 103 15.19 12.37 -5.05
CA LYS A 103 15.42 13.45 -6.03
C LYS A 103 15.24 13.00 -7.48
N VAL A 104 15.67 11.78 -7.81
CA VAL A 104 15.47 11.22 -9.16
C VAL A 104 13.99 10.99 -9.44
N LEU A 105 13.25 10.44 -8.47
CA LEU A 105 11.82 10.23 -8.58
C LEU A 105 11.05 11.55 -8.69
N GLU A 106 11.38 12.56 -7.91
CA GLU A 106 10.79 13.90 -8.01
C GLU A 106 10.95 14.49 -9.41
N LYS A 107 12.14 14.36 -9.99
CA LYS A 107 12.40 14.82 -11.37
C LYS A 107 11.54 14.05 -12.39
N SER A 108 11.54 12.73 -12.31
CA SER A 108 10.75 11.87 -13.21
C SER A 108 9.25 12.13 -13.07
N ASN A 109 8.75 12.37 -11.86
CA ASN A 109 7.36 12.69 -11.60
C ASN A 109 6.97 14.04 -12.24
N GLY A 110 7.85 15.05 -12.16
CA GLY A 110 7.62 16.33 -12.84
C GLY A 110 7.66 16.23 -14.37
N GLU A 111 8.41 15.29 -14.94
CA GLU A 111 8.39 14.99 -16.39
C GLU A 111 7.10 14.29 -16.79
N LEU A 112 6.65 13.32 -16.00
CA LEU A 112 5.38 12.63 -16.22
C LEU A 112 4.19 13.58 -16.14
N GLU A 113 4.18 14.51 -15.17
CA GLU A 113 3.12 15.49 -15.02
C GLU A 113 3.02 16.42 -16.25
N ARG A 114 4.17 16.86 -16.79
CA ARG A 114 4.21 17.64 -18.04
C ARG A 114 3.68 16.84 -19.23
N SER A 115 4.08 15.58 -19.37
CA SER A 115 3.59 14.71 -20.45
C SER A 115 2.08 14.47 -20.34
N ASN A 116 1.55 14.30 -19.13
CA ASN A 116 0.12 14.16 -18.90
C ASN A 116 -0.65 15.44 -19.28
N GLN A 117 -0.14 16.63 -18.94
CA GLN A 117 -0.75 17.90 -19.34
C GLN A 117 -0.79 18.05 -20.87
N GLU A 118 0.30 17.68 -21.55
CA GLU A 118 0.35 17.70 -23.02
C GLU A 118 -0.66 16.71 -23.63
N LEU A 119 -0.75 15.50 -23.09
CA LEU A 119 -1.72 14.51 -23.54
C LEU A 119 -3.16 14.99 -23.37
N VAL A 120 -3.47 15.60 -22.22
CA VAL A 120 -4.79 16.20 -21.97
C VAL A 120 -5.11 17.27 -23.01
N ALA A 121 -4.16 18.16 -23.32
CA ALA A 121 -4.36 19.18 -24.35
C ALA A 121 -4.60 18.56 -25.75
N ARG A 122 -3.85 17.52 -26.11
CA ARG A 122 -4.02 16.80 -27.38
C ARG A 122 -5.39 16.11 -27.47
N VAL A 123 -5.83 15.47 -26.38
CA VAL A 123 -7.15 14.82 -26.32
C VAL A 123 -8.26 15.86 -26.45
N SER A 124 -8.19 16.99 -25.75
CA SER A 124 -9.18 18.05 -25.90
C SER A 124 -9.21 18.64 -27.31
N SER A 125 -8.05 18.80 -27.97
CA SER A 125 -7.99 19.21 -29.38
C SER A 125 -8.68 18.20 -30.28
N PHE A 126 -8.39 16.90 -30.10
CA PHE A 126 -8.99 15.83 -30.89
C PHE A 126 -10.51 15.72 -30.69
N GLU A 127 -10.99 15.88 -29.46
CA GLU A 127 -12.43 15.90 -29.15
C GLU A 127 -13.14 17.04 -29.88
N ASN A 128 -12.55 18.23 -29.93
CA ASN A 128 -13.09 19.36 -30.69
C ASN A 128 -13.13 19.05 -32.19
N ASP A 129 -12.04 18.51 -32.76
CA ASP A 129 -11.97 18.16 -34.18
C ASP A 129 -13.04 17.10 -34.55
N VAL A 130 -13.22 16.09 -33.69
CA VAL A 130 -14.26 15.06 -33.87
C VAL A 130 -15.65 15.69 -33.80
N GLN A 131 -15.89 16.60 -32.86
CA GLN A 131 -17.18 17.27 -32.72
C GLN A 131 -17.51 18.14 -33.94
N GLU A 132 -16.55 18.93 -34.44
CA GLU A 132 -16.72 19.72 -35.65
C GLU A 132 -16.97 18.85 -36.87
N HIS A 133 -16.22 17.76 -37.01
CA HIS A 133 -16.39 16.83 -38.11
C HIS A 133 -17.74 16.12 -38.07
N ALA A 134 -18.17 15.68 -36.90
CA ALA A 134 -19.48 15.06 -36.69
C ALA A 134 -20.62 16.05 -36.99
N ALA A 135 -20.50 17.30 -36.57
CA ALA A 135 -21.46 18.36 -36.91
C ALA A 135 -21.55 18.57 -38.42
N ALA A 136 -20.40 18.62 -39.11
CA ALA A 136 -20.36 18.76 -40.56
C ALA A 136 -20.99 17.56 -41.29
N ILE A 137 -20.76 16.32 -40.81
CA ILE A 137 -21.42 15.12 -41.33
C ILE A 137 -22.93 15.21 -41.11
N GLY A 138 -23.38 15.59 -39.91
CA GLY A 138 -24.79 15.72 -39.56
C GLY A 138 -25.53 16.72 -40.46
N ILE A 139 -24.93 17.90 -40.69
CA ILE A 139 -25.48 18.91 -41.60
C ILE A 139 -25.61 18.36 -43.02
N ARG A 140 -24.59 17.66 -43.52
CA ARG A 140 -24.63 17.04 -44.86
C ARG A 140 -25.72 15.97 -44.96
N ALA A 141 -25.80 15.08 -43.97
CA ALA A 141 -26.82 14.03 -43.94
C ALA A 141 -28.24 14.62 -43.91
N PHE A 142 -28.46 15.66 -43.10
CA PHE A 142 -29.73 16.38 -43.05
C PHE A 142 -30.07 17.04 -44.40
N ALA A 143 -29.12 17.72 -45.02
CA ALA A 143 -29.33 18.38 -46.32
C ALA A 143 -29.70 17.38 -47.42
N LEU A 144 -29.05 16.21 -47.46
CA LEU A 144 -29.38 15.14 -48.40
C LEU A 144 -30.77 14.57 -48.16
N GLY A 145 -31.12 14.28 -46.90
CA GLY A 145 -32.46 13.79 -46.56
C GLY A 145 -33.57 14.78 -46.89
N PHE A 146 -33.31 16.07 -46.71
CA PHE A 146 -34.25 17.13 -47.06
C PHE A 146 -34.45 17.25 -48.58
N GLU A 147 -33.36 17.21 -49.37
CA GLU A 147 -33.42 17.21 -50.84
C GLU A 147 -34.25 16.02 -51.37
N ASP A 148 -34.05 14.82 -50.81
CA ASP A 148 -34.81 13.63 -51.21
C ASP A 148 -36.30 13.74 -50.82
N ALA A 149 -36.63 14.41 -49.71
CA ALA A 149 -38.02 14.70 -49.34
C ALA A 149 -38.66 15.70 -50.31
N LEU A 150 -37.95 16.76 -50.72
CA LEU A 150 -38.45 17.72 -51.71
C LEU A 150 -38.78 17.05 -53.05
N LYS A 151 -37.90 16.16 -53.53
CA LYS A 151 -38.16 15.38 -54.76
C LYS A 151 -39.41 14.50 -54.65
N GLN A 152 -39.65 13.91 -53.47
CA GLN A 152 -40.87 13.13 -53.25
C GLN A 152 -42.12 14.01 -53.29
N VAL A 153 -42.08 15.22 -52.72
CA VAL A 153 -43.21 16.16 -52.74
C VAL A 153 -43.53 16.58 -54.18
N GLU A 154 -42.54 16.99 -54.97
CA GLU A 154 -42.75 17.37 -56.37
C GLU A 154 -43.29 16.20 -57.21
N GLY A 155 -42.80 14.97 -56.97
CA GLY A 155 -43.31 13.78 -57.64
C GLY A 155 -44.77 13.47 -57.30
N ASN A 156 -45.21 13.77 -56.07
CA ASN A 156 -46.59 13.54 -55.62
C ASN A 156 -47.54 14.67 -56.02
N TYR A 157 -47.04 15.88 -56.29
CA TYR A 157 -47.84 17.08 -56.60
C TYR A 157 -47.22 17.85 -57.80
N PRO A 158 -47.41 17.38 -59.04
CA PRO A 158 -46.76 17.96 -60.22
C PRO A 158 -47.23 19.38 -60.55
N GLU A 159 -48.39 19.78 -60.03
CA GLU A 159 -48.97 21.12 -60.20
C GLU A 159 -48.32 22.17 -59.27
N VAL A 160 -47.51 21.74 -58.29
CA VAL A 160 -46.92 22.61 -57.27
C VAL A 160 -45.45 22.88 -57.60
N GLU A 161 -45.14 24.14 -57.94
CA GLU A 161 -43.76 24.59 -58.10
C GLU A 161 -43.14 24.92 -56.73
N LEU A 162 -42.12 24.16 -56.32
CA LEU A 162 -41.34 24.46 -55.12
C LEU A 162 -40.23 25.47 -55.45
N ASP A 163 -40.17 26.55 -54.68
CA ASP A 163 -39.06 27.50 -54.78
C ASP A 163 -37.78 26.92 -54.15
N ARG A 164 -36.96 26.31 -55.00
CA ARG A 164 -35.66 25.75 -54.61
C ARG A 164 -34.59 26.81 -54.34
N SER A 165 -34.85 28.10 -54.61
CA SER A 165 -33.85 29.15 -54.39
C SER A 165 -33.56 29.39 -52.90
N VAL A 166 -34.51 29.04 -52.03
CA VAL A 166 -34.43 29.19 -50.57
C VAL A 166 -33.51 28.13 -49.95
N PHE A 167 -33.37 26.97 -50.58
CA PHE A 167 -32.51 25.89 -50.10
C PHE A 167 -31.28 25.74 -50.99
N LYS A 168 -30.12 26.16 -50.49
CA LYS A 168 -28.82 25.95 -51.14
C LYS A 168 -28.04 24.91 -50.34
N PRO A 169 -28.01 23.65 -50.76
CA PRO A 169 -27.28 22.62 -50.03
C PRO A 169 -25.80 22.99 -49.91
N PRO A 170 -25.13 22.67 -48.80
CA PRO A 170 -23.71 22.96 -48.62
C PRO A 170 -22.89 22.36 -49.77
N ASN A 171 -22.11 23.19 -50.46
CA ASN A 171 -21.33 22.80 -51.66
C ASN A 171 -20.51 21.51 -51.41
N HIS A 172 -20.66 20.53 -52.31
CA HIS A 172 -20.00 19.22 -52.26
C HIS A 172 -18.47 19.24 -52.50
N SER A 173 -17.87 20.40 -52.77
CA SER A 173 -16.57 20.54 -53.46
C SER A 173 -15.41 21.08 -52.61
N ALA A 174 -15.33 20.73 -51.32
CA ALA A 174 -14.14 21.03 -50.53
C ALA A 174 -13.84 19.96 -49.47
N ALA A 175 -13.58 18.72 -49.91
CA ALA A 175 -12.78 17.79 -49.12
C ALA A 175 -11.34 18.31 -49.14
N LYS A 176 -10.99 19.15 -48.16
CA LYS A 176 -9.62 19.60 -47.92
C LYS A 176 -8.83 18.39 -47.42
N THR A 177 -8.19 17.67 -48.34
CA THR A 177 -7.19 16.65 -48.02
C THR A 177 -6.13 17.26 -47.13
N GLN A 178 -6.01 16.71 -45.93
CA GLN A 178 -4.98 17.03 -44.95
C GLN A 178 -3.59 16.73 -45.57
N PRO A 179 -2.55 17.57 -45.37
CA PRO A 179 -1.22 17.26 -45.88
C PRO A 179 -0.67 15.99 -45.17
N PRO A 180 0.14 15.17 -45.87
CA PRO A 180 0.76 14.02 -45.25
C PRO A 180 1.66 14.48 -44.10
N VAL A 181 1.48 13.84 -42.94
CA VAL A 181 2.39 13.96 -41.80
C VAL A 181 3.72 13.34 -42.25
N ALA A 182 4.77 14.16 -42.32
CA ALA A 182 6.12 13.68 -42.52
C ALA A 182 6.57 13.00 -41.21
N ASP A 183 6.79 11.69 -41.28
CA ASP A 183 7.53 10.97 -40.26
C ASP A 183 8.99 11.40 -40.35
N ASP A 184 9.42 12.32 -39.49
CA ASP A 184 10.84 12.57 -39.24
C ASP A 184 11.34 11.51 -38.25
N GLU A 185 12.01 10.48 -38.78
CA GLU A 185 12.94 9.62 -38.06
C GLU A 185 14.21 10.42 -37.70
N ALA A 186 14.45 10.66 -36.41
CA ALA A 186 15.78 10.87 -35.83
C ALA A 186 15.78 10.59 -34.32
#